data_AF-A0A6G3PV84-F1
#
_entry.id   AF-A0A6G3PV84-F1
#
_cell.length_a   1.000
_cell.length_b   1.000
_cell.length_c   1.000
_cell.angle_alpha   90.00
_cell.angle_beta   90.00
_cell.angle_gamma   90.00
#
_symmetry.space_group_name_H-M   'P 1'
#
loop_
_entity.id
_entity.type
_entity.pdbx_description
1 polymer ?
#
loop_
_entity_poly.entity_id
_entity_poly.type
_entity_poly.pdbx_seq_one_letter_code
_entity_poly.pdbx_strand_id
1 'polypeptide(L)'
;MPPARVRSRRPRATAAAAALSLTVLPTALVAAGAAPAAADSVGLPVVRSVLAEDDTCVEASEVKARSEPWTLGALGAARARPLSQGAGQTVAVVDTGVGESAPALSGRVTAIGDAGEDCVGHGTFAA
;
A
#
# COMPACT_ATOMS: atom_id res chain seq x y z
N MET A 1 6.59 31.96 44.90
CA MET A 1 6.01 31.94 46.26
C MET A 1 5.38 33.30 46.47
N PRO A 2 4.09 33.46 46.84
CA PRO A 2 3.38 32.70 47.89
C PRO A 2 1.95 32.25 47.44
N PRO A 3 0.94 32.02 48.32
CA PRO A 3 0.20 30.75 48.46
C PRO A 3 -1.23 30.85 47.85
N ALA A 4 -2.04 29.81 47.71
CA ALA A 4 -2.65 29.07 48.80
C ALA A 4 -3.47 27.87 48.27
N ARG A 5 -3.40 26.77 49.01
CA ARG A 5 -4.39 25.69 48.93
C ARG A 5 -5.59 26.08 49.78
N VAL A 6 -6.80 25.87 49.27
CA VAL A 6 -7.95 25.53 50.11
C VAL A 6 -8.62 24.31 49.51
N ARG A 7 -8.59 23.21 50.27
CA ARG A 7 -9.44 22.05 50.06
C ARG A 7 -10.80 22.38 50.66
N SER A 8 -11.87 22.13 49.93
CA SER A 8 -13.20 21.94 50.52
C SER A 8 -13.78 20.63 50.00
N ARG A 9 -14.21 19.81 50.97
CA ARG A 9 -14.78 18.48 50.82
C ARG A 9 -16.30 18.58 50.97
N ARG A 10 -17.00 17.74 50.18
CA ARG A 10 -18.34 17.15 50.40
C ARG A 10 -19.54 18.10 50.15
N PRO A 11 -20.75 17.58 49.85
CA PRO A 11 -21.25 16.21 50.07
C PRO A 11 -21.85 15.51 48.84
N ARG A 12 -22.06 14.19 48.99
CA ARG A 12 -22.98 13.40 48.17
C ARG A 12 -24.40 13.81 48.53
N ALA A 13 -25.22 14.15 47.52
CA ALA A 13 -26.66 14.19 47.66
C ALA A 13 -27.27 13.24 46.61
N THR A 14 -28.14 12.40 47.11
CA THR A 14 -28.88 11.31 46.46
C THR A 14 -29.93 11.81 45.47
N ALA A 15 -30.07 11.03 44.40
CA ALA A 15 -31.28 10.72 43.62
C ALA A 15 -32.48 11.68 43.70
N ALA A 16 -32.87 12.22 42.54
CA ALA A 16 -34.26 12.44 42.20
C ALA A 16 -34.44 12.14 40.70
N ALA A 17 -35.12 11.03 40.40
CA ALA A 17 -35.58 10.70 39.07
C ALA A 17 -36.70 11.67 38.69
N ALA A 18 -36.48 12.53 37.70
CA ALA A 18 -37.51 13.33 37.07
C ALA A 18 -37.82 12.72 35.70
N ALA A 19 -39.04 12.21 35.55
CA ALA A 19 -39.56 11.57 34.36
C ALA A 19 -39.57 12.55 33.17
N LEU A 20 -38.71 12.33 32.18
CA LEU A 20 -38.83 12.98 30.87
C LEU A 20 -39.93 12.26 30.08
N SER A 21 -41.09 12.89 29.97
CA SER A 21 -42.10 12.53 28.98
C SER A 21 -41.61 13.03 27.62
N LEU A 22 -40.94 12.16 26.86
CA LEU A 22 -40.40 12.45 25.55
C LEU A 22 -41.48 12.20 24.49
N THR A 23 -42.15 13.26 24.03
CA THR A 23 -43.01 13.20 22.84
C THR A 23 -42.12 12.97 21.61
N VAL A 24 -42.09 11.74 21.11
CA VAL A 24 -41.37 11.36 19.89
C VAL A 24 -42.19 11.83 18.69
N LEU A 25 -41.82 12.97 18.11
CA LEU A 25 -42.22 13.33 16.75
C LEU A 25 -41.35 12.51 15.77
N PRO A 26 -41.91 11.72 14.84
CA PRO A 26 -41.11 11.04 13.84
C PRO A 26 -40.65 12.08 12.81
N THR A 27 -39.41 12.56 12.96
CA THR A 27 -38.73 13.26 11.87
C THR A 27 -38.38 12.23 10.80
N ALA A 28 -39.18 12.20 9.73
CA ALA A 28 -38.85 11.43 8.54
C ALA A 28 -37.62 12.09 7.88
N LEU A 29 -36.42 11.57 8.18
CA LEU A 29 -35.22 11.84 7.39
C LEU A 29 -35.42 11.17 6.02
N VAL A 30 -35.78 11.95 5.01
CA VAL A 30 -35.55 11.54 3.62
C VAL A 30 -34.05 11.61 3.39
N ALA A 31 -33.38 10.48 3.54
CA ALA A 31 -32.02 10.31 3.06
C ALA A 31 -32.07 10.33 1.53
N ALA A 32 -31.91 11.50 0.93
CA ALA A 32 -31.55 11.61 -0.48
C ALA A 32 -30.13 11.03 -0.63
N GLY A 33 -30.05 9.72 -0.82
CA GLY A 33 -28.81 9.06 -1.18
C GLY A 33 -28.33 9.66 -2.50
N ALA A 34 -27.29 10.49 -2.45
CA ALA A 34 -26.57 10.85 -3.66
C ALA A 34 -26.04 9.52 -4.25
N ALA A 35 -26.56 9.13 -5.41
CA ALA A 35 -25.98 8.04 -6.16
C ALA A 35 -24.49 8.37 -6.36
N PRO A 36 -23.56 7.44 -6.10
CA PRO A 36 -22.16 7.71 -6.39
C PRO A 36 -22.08 8.06 -7.87
N ALA A 37 -21.43 9.18 -8.18
CA ALA A 37 -21.12 9.51 -9.56
C ALA A 37 -20.37 8.31 -10.16
N ALA A 38 -20.86 7.76 -11.26
CA ALA A 38 -20.15 6.73 -12.00
C ALA A 38 -18.81 7.35 -12.42
N ALA A 39 -17.73 6.95 -11.75
CA ALA A 39 -16.40 7.33 -12.18
C ALA A 39 -16.16 6.64 -13.53
N ASP A 40 -15.78 7.41 -14.54
CA ASP A 40 -15.27 6.84 -15.78
C ASP A 40 -14.13 5.88 -15.40
N SER A 41 -14.30 4.60 -15.73
CA SER A 41 -13.29 3.59 -15.43
C SER A 41 -12.07 3.86 -16.31
N VAL A 42 -11.06 4.54 -15.75
CA VAL A 42 -9.76 4.68 -16.40
C VAL A 42 -9.13 3.29 -16.44
N GLY A 43 -9.12 2.68 -17.63
CA GLY A 43 -8.40 1.44 -17.88
C GLY A 43 -6.90 1.71 -17.77
N LEU A 44 -6.31 1.34 -16.64
CA LEU A 44 -4.86 1.36 -16.49
C LEU A 44 -4.26 0.20 -17.28
N PRO A 45 -3.11 0.38 -17.94
CA PRO A 45 -2.36 -0.73 -18.51
C PRO A 45 -2.08 -1.75 -17.41
N VAL A 46 -2.57 -2.98 -17.58
CA VAL A 46 -2.30 -4.08 -16.67
C VAL A 46 -0.94 -4.66 -17.03
N VAL A 47 -0.04 -4.73 -16.05
CA VAL A 47 1.20 -5.51 -16.21
C VAL A 47 0.81 -6.99 -16.17
N ARG A 48 1.07 -7.72 -17.25
CA ARG A 48 0.75 -9.14 -17.33
C ARG A 48 1.64 -9.92 -16.36
N SER A 49 1.03 -10.83 -15.60
CA SER A 49 1.74 -11.78 -14.71
C SER A 49 1.59 -13.24 -15.17
N VAL A 50 0.93 -13.47 -16.29
CA VAL A 50 0.76 -14.78 -16.91
C VAL A 50 0.79 -14.63 -18.43
N LEU A 51 1.24 -15.68 -19.11
CA LEU A 51 1.12 -15.84 -20.56
C LEU A 51 0.05 -16.90 -20.87
N ALA A 52 -0.55 -16.82 -22.06
CA ALA A 52 -1.40 -17.91 -22.53
C ALA A 52 -0.53 -19.15 -22.83
N GLU A 53 -1.13 -20.34 -22.80
CA GLU A 53 -0.41 -21.61 -22.96
C GLU A 53 0.38 -21.69 -24.28
N ASP A 54 -0.15 -21.09 -25.35
CA ASP A 54 0.45 -21.08 -26.68
C ASP A 54 1.33 -19.84 -26.97
N ASP A 55 1.46 -18.91 -26.00
CA ASP A 55 2.28 -17.71 -26.19
C ASP A 55 3.78 -18.06 -26.08
N THR A 56 4.58 -17.44 -26.95
CA THR A 56 6.04 -17.45 -26.79
C THR A 56 6.47 -16.54 -25.63
N CYS A 57 7.61 -16.84 -25.00
CA CYS A 57 8.19 -15.98 -23.97
C CYS A 57 8.36 -14.54 -24.50
N VAL A 58 8.13 -13.55 -23.63
CA VAL A 58 8.26 -12.15 -24.02
C VAL A 58 9.72 -11.73 -24.09
N GLU A 59 10.06 -10.93 -25.09
CA GLU A 59 11.39 -10.35 -25.22
C GLU A 59 11.55 -9.13 -24.30
N ALA A 60 12.79 -8.91 -23.85
CA ALA A 60 13.13 -7.73 -23.09
C ALA A 60 12.89 -6.44 -23.90
N SER A 61 12.31 -5.43 -23.26
CA SER A 61 12.12 -4.11 -23.89
C SER A 61 13.46 -3.46 -24.19
N GLU A 62 13.65 -3.01 -25.44
CA GLU A 62 14.79 -2.18 -25.83
C GLU A 62 14.69 -0.74 -25.28
N VAL A 63 13.50 -0.33 -24.84
CA VAL A 63 13.28 0.99 -24.25
C VAL A 63 13.83 1.03 -22.84
N LYS A 64 14.81 1.92 -22.62
CA LYS A 64 15.43 2.16 -21.32
C LYS A 64 14.76 3.33 -20.61
N ALA A 65 14.38 3.12 -19.35
CA ALA A 65 13.97 4.21 -18.46
C ALA A 65 15.14 5.17 -18.24
N ARG A 66 14.93 6.46 -18.53
CA ARG A 66 15.98 7.50 -18.42
C ARG A 66 15.82 8.38 -17.17
N SER A 67 14.64 8.40 -16.58
CA SER A 67 14.33 9.15 -15.37
C SER A 67 13.97 8.21 -14.23
N GLU A 68 14.22 8.65 -13.00
CA GLU A 68 13.82 7.93 -11.82
C GLU A 68 12.28 7.82 -11.73
N PRO A 69 11.71 6.64 -11.41
CA PRO A 69 10.28 6.51 -11.16
C PRO A 69 9.82 7.43 -10.04
N TRP A 70 8.67 8.09 -10.23
CA TRP A 70 8.09 9.03 -9.26
C TRP A 70 7.89 8.41 -7.87
N THR A 71 7.65 7.09 -7.82
CA THR A 71 7.44 6.31 -6.60
C THR A 71 8.65 6.35 -5.67
N LEU A 72 9.88 6.38 -6.21
CA LEU A 72 11.10 6.44 -5.41
C LEU A 72 11.23 7.79 -4.69
N GLY A 73 10.81 8.88 -5.35
CA GLY A 73 10.71 10.20 -4.75
C GLY A 73 9.65 10.24 -3.63
N ALA A 74 8.45 9.71 -3.91
CA ALA A 74 7.36 9.64 -2.95
C ALA A 74 7.71 8.82 -1.69
N LEU A 75 8.45 7.71 -1.87
CA LEU A 75 8.94 6.86 -0.78
C LEU A 75 10.18 7.41 -0.06
N GLY A 76 10.75 8.52 -0.55
CA GLY A 76 11.94 9.12 0.04
C GLY A 76 13.19 8.25 -0.09
N ALA A 77 13.32 7.47 -1.17
CA ALA A 77 14.42 6.52 -1.37
C ALA A 77 15.80 7.16 -1.23
N ALA A 78 15.99 8.38 -1.74
CA ALA A 78 17.23 9.15 -1.61
C ALA A 78 17.64 9.42 -0.16
N ARG A 79 16.66 9.59 0.75
CA ARG A 79 16.91 9.78 2.19
C ARG A 79 17.18 8.46 2.91
N ALA A 80 16.60 7.35 2.45
CA ALA A 80 16.75 6.04 3.06
C ALA A 80 18.09 5.36 2.72
N ARG A 81 18.56 5.49 1.47
CA ARG A 81 19.77 4.79 0.97
C ARG A 81 21.05 5.03 1.79
N PRO A 82 21.34 6.23 2.32
CA PRO A 82 22.51 6.43 3.19
C PRO A 82 22.43 5.69 4.53
N LEU A 83 21.23 5.32 4.98
CA LEU A 83 21.01 4.61 6.25
C LEU A 83 21.15 3.10 6.08
N SER A 84 20.67 2.56 4.95
CA SER A 84 20.83 1.16 4.58
C SER A 84 20.62 0.96 3.08
N GLN A 85 21.34 -0.03 2.53
CA GLN A 85 21.14 -0.54 1.16
C GLN A 85 20.71 -2.02 1.15
N GLY A 86 20.35 -2.57 2.32
CA GLY A 86 19.94 -3.98 2.44
C GLY A 86 21.09 -5.00 2.44
N ALA A 87 22.34 -4.56 2.64
CA ALA A 87 23.49 -5.46 2.68
C ALA A 87 23.32 -6.56 3.76
N GLY A 88 23.61 -7.81 3.38
CA GLY A 88 23.47 -8.98 4.25
C GLY A 88 22.06 -9.59 4.28
N GLN A 89 21.08 -8.98 3.61
CA GLN A 89 19.72 -9.52 3.53
C GLN A 89 19.53 -10.38 2.28
N THR A 90 18.76 -11.46 2.42
CA THR A 90 18.26 -12.27 1.31
C THR A 90 16.75 -12.08 1.22
N VAL A 91 16.25 -11.77 0.02
CA VAL A 91 14.83 -11.60 -0.26
C VAL A 91 14.41 -12.69 -1.25
N ALA A 92 13.39 -13.47 -0.89
CA ALA A 92 12.80 -14.44 -1.81
C ALA A 92 11.77 -13.73 -2.71
N VAL A 93 11.91 -13.90 -4.02
CA VAL A 93 10.94 -13.42 -5.02
C VAL A 93 10.15 -14.64 -5.50
N VAL A 94 8.84 -14.62 -5.25
CA VAL A 94 7.90 -15.67 -5.70
C VAL A 94 6.98 -15.04 -6.72
N ASP A 95 7.30 -15.25 -7.99
CA ASP A 95 6.66 -14.58 -9.12
C ASP A 95 6.80 -15.47 -10.39
N THR A 96 6.81 -14.90 -11.59
CA THR A 96 6.94 -15.60 -12.88
C THR A 96 8.34 -16.14 -13.19
N GLY A 97 9.25 -16.08 -12.20
CA GLY A 97 10.69 -16.29 -12.35
C GLY A 97 11.45 -14.96 -12.29
N VAL A 98 12.78 -15.01 -12.28
CA VAL A 98 13.65 -13.83 -12.32
C VAL A 98 14.79 -14.08 -13.28
N GLY A 99 14.82 -13.33 -14.39
CA GLY A 99 15.85 -13.45 -15.42
C GLY A 99 17.23 -13.03 -14.91
N GLU A 100 18.13 -13.99 -14.73
CA GLU A 100 19.50 -13.74 -14.25
C GLU A 100 20.34 -12.88 -15.21
N SER A 101 19.93 -12.80 -16.48
CA SER A 101 20.56 -11.99 -17.53
C SER A 101 20.22 -10.50 -17.45
N ALA A 102 19.25 -10.10 -16.61
CA ALA A 102 18.87 -8.70 -16.45
C ALA A 102 20.05 -7.88 -15.89
N PRO A 103 20.53 -6.83 -16.58
CA PRO A 103 21.75 -6.13 -16.17
C PRO A 103 21.71 -5.54 -14.75
N ALA A 104 20.54 -5.12 -14.26
CA ALA A 104 20.38 -4.58 -12.91
C ALA A 104 20.54 -5.64 -11.80
N LEU A 105 20.38 -6.93 -12.15
CA LEU A 105 20.36 -8.07 -11.24
C LEU A 105 21.65 -8.90 -11.30
N SER A 106 22.62 -8.50 -12.13
CA SER A 106 23.86 -9.23 -12.34
C SER A 106 24.57 -9.56 -11.02
N GLY A 107 24.76 -10.87 -10.77
CA GLY A 107 25.42 -11.39 -9.57
C GLY A 107 24.60 -11.26 -8.28
N ARG A 108 23.31 -10.92 -8.35
CA ARG A 108 22.42 -10.75 -7.19
C ARG A 108 21.36 -11.83 -7.04
N VAL A 109 21.10 -12.61 -8.09
CA VAL A 109 20.08 -13.66 -8.11
C VAL A 109 20.70 -15.01 -7.79
N THR A 110 19.97 -15.82 -7.04
CA THR A 110 20.24 -17.25 -6.85
C THR A 110 18.96 -17.99 -7.16
N ALA A 111 18.88 -18.60 -8.34
CA ALA A 111 17.71 -19.35 -8.76
C ALA A 111 17.56 -20.70 -8.04
N ILE A 112 16.32 -21.13 -7.86
CA ILE A 112 15.96 -22.48 -7.42
C ILE A 112 15.30 -23.19 -8.60
N GLY A 113 15.93 -24.25 -9.11
CA GLY A 113 15.46 -24.93 -10.32
C GLY A 113 15.39 -23.97 -11.52
N ASP A 114 14.27 -23.98 -12.22
CA ASP A 114 14.06 -23.18 -13.45
C ASP A 114 13.67 -21.71 -13.16
N ALA A 115 13.63 -21.29 -11.90
CA ALA A 115 13.20 -19.93 -11.51
C ALA A 115 14.17 -18.80 -11.94
N GLY A 116 15.33 -19.13 -12.52
CA GLY A 116 16.29 -18.17 -13.10
C GLY A 116 15.89 -17.68 -14.50
N GLU A 117 14.82 -18.25 -15.05
CA GLU A 117 14.21 -17.83 -16.31
C GLU A 117 12.85 -17.19 -16.02
N ASP A 118 12.54 -16.11 -16.73
CA ASP A 118 11.28 -15.37 -16.56
C ASP A 118 10.66 -15.10 -17.93
N CYS A 119 9.78 -16.00 -18.36
CA CYS A 119 9.13 -15.90 -19.67
C CYS A 119 8.08 -14.78 -19.74
N VAL A 120 7.61 -14.26 -18.60
CA VAL A 120 6.59 -13.19 -18.55
C VAL A 120 7.23 -11.82 -18.36
N GLY A 121 8.39 -11.76 -17.70
CA GLY A 121 9.11 -10.54 -17.35
C GLY A 121 8.62 -9.82 -16.09
N HIS A 122 7.56 -10.32 -15.43
CA HIS A 122 6.96 -9.67 -14.26
C HIS A 122 7.85 -9.79 -13.03
N GLY A 123 8.35 -11.00 -12.73
CA GLY A 123 9.25 -11.20 -11.59
C GLY A 123 10.60 -10.51 -11.76
N THR A 124 11.14 -10.46 -12.98
CA THR A 124 12.35 -9.69 -13.31
C THR A 124 12.15 -8.19 -13.11
N PHE A 125 10.96 -7.68 -13.40
CA PHE A 125 10.62 -6.27 -13.13
C PHE A 125 10.46 -5.98 -11.63
N ALA A 126 9.97 -6.95 -10.86
CA ALA A 126 9.76 -6.81 -9.42
C ALA A 126 11.06 -6.94 -8.58
N ALA A 127 12.03 -7.72 -9.06
CA ALA A 127 13.33 -7.96 -8.42
C ALA A 127 14.30 -6.77 -8.53
#